data_AF-A0A109FUH3-F1
#
_entry.id   AF-A0A109FUH3-F1
#
_cell.length_a   1.000
_cell.length_b   1.000
_cell.length_c   1.000
_cell.angle_alpha   90.00
_cell.angle_beta   90.00
_cell.angle_gamma   90.00
#
_symmetry.space_group_name_H-M   'P 1'
#
loop_
_entity.id
_entity.type
_entity.pdbx_description
1 polymer ?
#
loop_
_entity_poly.entity_id
_entity_poly.type
_entity_poly.pdbx_seq_one_letter_code
_entity_poly.pdbx_strand_id
1 'polypeptide(L)' 'MTKKGLTFNIYSEELKLSAVQSYLNGEGSYNTIKEKYQLRSSTQLKNWVKKYKECGEITDTRGKNSGMKGIPNPLKGKRV' A
#
# COMPACT_ATOMS: atom_id res chain seq x y z
N MET A 1 22.28 2.11 -16.54
CA MET A 1 21.52 0.94 -17.03
C MET A 1 20.19 0.87 -16.31
N THR A 2 19.08 1.32 -16.91
CA THR A 2 17.74 1.15 -16.32
C THR A 2 17.02 0.06 -17.09
N LYS A 3 16.75 -1.08 -16.45
CA LYS A 3 16.06 -2.20 -17.11
C LYS A 3 14.63 -1.74 -17.47
N LYS A 4 14.39 -1.64 -18.78
CA LYS A 4 13.13 -1.26 -19.42
C LYS A 4 12.07 -2.30 -19.05
N GLY A 5 11.03 -1.91 -18.29
CA GLY A 5 9.95 -2.81 -17.87
C GLY A 5 9.26 -2.53 -16.53
N LEU A 6 9.54 -1.42 -15.84
CA LEU A 6 8.73 -0.98 -14.70
C LEU A 6 7.43 -0.34 -15.20
N THR A 7 6.46 -1.16 -15.59
CA THR A 7 5.08 -0.71 -15.77
C THR A 7 4.52 -0.39 -14.39
N PHE A 8 4.38 0.90 -14.09
CA PHE A 8 3.66 1.36 -12.92
C PHE A 8 2.18 1.11 -13.18
N ASN A 9 1.62 0.08 -12.55
CA ASN A 9 0.19 -0.13 -12.61
C ASN A 9 -0.47 1.05 -11.89
N ILE A 10 -1.17 1.90 -12.64
CA ILE A 10 -1.92 3.01 -12.09
C ILE A 10 -3.20 2.40 -11.53
N TYR A 11 -3.29 2.36 -10.21
CA TYR A 11 -4.50 1.96 -9.51
C TYR A 11 -5.33 3.21 -9.21
N SER A 12 -6.59 3.20 -9.63
CA SER A 12 -7.56 4.23 -9.26
C SER A 12 -7.71 4.28 -7.74
N GLU A 13 -8.02 5.45 -7.20
CA GLU A 13 -8.19 5.65 -5.75
C GLU A 13 -9.31 4.78 -5.18
N GLU A 14 -10.40 4.62 -5.91
CA GLU A 14 -11.52 3.73 -5.55
C GLU A 14 -11.08 2.28 -5.36
N LEU A 15 -10.18 1.79 -6.23
CA LEU A 15 -9.65 0.42 -6.13
C LEU A 15 -8.76 0.29 -4.89
N LYS A 16 -7.90 1.29 -4.65
CA LYS A 16 -7.04 1.31 -3.44
C LYS A 16 -7.89 1.31 -2.17
N LEU A 17 -8.92 2.15 -2.12
CA LEU A 17 -9.85 2.26 -1.00
C LEU A 17 -10.62 0.96 -0.78
N SER A 18 -11.16 0.37 -1.85
CA SER A 18 -11.87 -0.91 -1.78
C SER A 18 -10.99 -2.02 -1.21
N ALA A 19 -9.73 -2.10 -1.65
CA ALA A 19 -8.78 -3.08 -1.14
C ALA A 19 -8.44 -2.86 0.34
N VAL A 20 -8.29 -1.60 0.77
CA VAL A 20 -8.05 -1.26 2.18
C VAL A 20 -9.28 -1.57 3.03
N GLN A 21 -10.48 -1.20 2.57
CA GLN A 21 -11.73 -1.49 3.28
C GLN A 21 -11.98 -2.97 3.43
N SER A 22 -11.75 -3.77 2.39
CA SER A 22 -11.83 -5.24 2.47
C SER A 22 -10.92 -5.81 3.57
N TYR A 23 -9.73 -5.22 3.72
CA TYR A 23 -8.81 -5.61 4.79
C TYR A 23 -9.32 -5.20 6.17
N LEU A 24 -9.86 -3.99 6.29
CA LEU A 24 -10.42 -3.50 7.55
C LEU A 24 -11.69 -4.25 7.97
N ASN A 25 -12.49 -4.72 7.00
CA ASN A 25 -13.65 -5.58 7.22
C ASN A 25 -13.27 -7.02 7.61
N GLY A 26 -11.97 -7.38 7.54
CA GLY A 26 -11.52 -8.73 7.87
C GLY A 26 -11.83 -9.77 6.80
N GLU A 27 -12.06 -9.38 5.54
CA GLU A 27 -12.35 -10.31 4.43
C GLU A 27 -11.20 -11.25 4.10
N GLY A 28 -10.00 -10.97 4.60
CA GLY A 28 -8.86 -11.87 4.46
C GLY A 28 -7.52 -11.24 4.82
N SER A 29 -6.46 -12.00 4.58
CA SER A 29 -5.08 -11.55 4.74
C SER A 29 -4.63 -10.67 3.58
N TYR A 30 -3.52 -9.95 3.75
CA TYR A 30 -2.93 -9.12 2.69
C TYR A 30 -2.71 -9.85 1.36
N ASN A 31 -2.38 -11.15 1.39
CA ASN A 31 -2.19 -11.95 0.18
C ASN A 31 -3.53 -12.25 -0.53
N THR A 32 -4.55 -12.65 0.23
CA THR A 32 -5.90 -12.91 -0.28
C THR A 32 -6.48 -11.68 -0.97
N ILE A 33 -6.36 -10.51 -0.34
CA ILE A 33 -6.86 -9.25 -0.88
C ILE A 33 -6.01 -8.80 -2.07
N LYS A 34 -4.68 -8.97 -1.99
CA LYS A 34 -3.79 -8.73 -3.13
C LYS A 34 -4.24 -9.54 -4.35
N GLU A 35 -4.55 -10.81 -4.18
CA GLU A 35 -5.02 -11.68 -5.28
C GLU A 35 -6.40 -11.25 -5.80
N LYS A 36 -7.35 -10.97 -4.89
CA LYS A 36 -8.70 -10.47 -5.22
C LYS A 36 -8.67 -9.19 -6.06
N TYR A 37 -7.78 -8.26 -5.72
CA TYR A 37 -7.63 -6.97 -6.40
C TYR A 37 -6.50 -6.94 -7.44
N GLN A 38 -5.92 -8.11 -7.77
CA GLN A 38 -4.78 -8.25 -8.71
C GLN A 38 -3.65 -7.25 -8.46
N LEU A 39 -3.37 -7.01 -7.18
CA LEU A 39 -2.30 -6.12 -6.76
C LEU A 39 -0.95 -6.78 -7.04
N ARG A 40 -0.02 -6.01 -7.60
CA ARG A 40 1.31 -6.52 -7.92
C ARG A 40 2.09 -6.92 -6.66
N SER A 41 1.83 -6.26 -5.53
CA SER A 41 2.54 -6.50 -4.28
C SER A 41 1.65 -6.33 -3.05
N SER A 42 1.73 -7.27 -2.10
CA SER A 42 1.08 -7.14 -0.79
C SER A 42 1.69 -6.03 0.06
N THR A 43 2.96 -5.67 -0.18
CA THR A 43 3.60 -4.50 0.46
C THR A 43 2.91 -3.19 0.06
N GLN A 44 2.39 -3.11 -1.16
CA GLN A 44 1.68 -1.92 -1.61
C GLN A 44 0.34 -1.75 -0.89
N LEU A 45 -0.40 -2.86 -0.70
CA LEU A 45 -1.60 -2.88 0.13
C LEU A 45 -1.31 -2.51 1.59
N LYS A 46 -0.22 -3.04 2.18
CA LYS A 46 0.20 -2.68 3.54
C LYS A 46 0.45 -1.17 3.68
N ASN A 47 1.11 -0.56 2.71
CA ASN A 47 1.37 0.88 2.71
C ASN A 47 0.07 1.70 2.59
N TRP A 48 -0.88 1.25 1.77
CA TRP A 48 -2.19 1.91 1.67
C TRP A 48 -3.00 1.82 2.97
N VAL A 49 -3.07 0.63 3.57
CA VAL A 49 -3.75 0.45 4.87
C VAL A 49 -3.10 1.33 5.94
N LYS A 50 -1.77 1.42 5.96
CA LYS A 50 -1.04 2.28 6.90
C LYS A 50 -1.40 3.75 6.71
N LYS A 51 -1.31 4.26 5.47
CA LYS A 51 -1.68 5.65 5.15
C LYS A 51 -3.13 5.96 5.50
N TYR A 52 -4.04 5.05 5.19
CA TYR A 52 -5.46 5.19 5.53
C TYR A 52 -5.70 5.27 7.04
N LYS A 53 -4.97 4.47 7.84
CA LYS A 53 -5.05 4.53 9.31
C LYS A 53 -4.44 5.81 9.90
N GLU A 54 -3.40 6.35 9.28
CA GLU A 54 -2.68 7.54 9.79
C GLU A 54 -3.34 8.85 9.35
N CYS A 55 -3.86 8.92 8.13
CA CYS A 55 -4.31 10.16 7.50
C CYS A 55 -5.78 10.13 7.05
N GLY A 56 -6.44 8.97 7.07
CA GLY A 56 -7.79 8.78 6.50
C GLY A 56 -7.82 8.74 4.96
N GLU A 57 -6.71 9.01 4.29
CA GLU A 57 -6.65 9.16 2.82
C GLU A 57 -5.43 8.44 2.21
N ILE A 58 -5.60 7.91 0.99
CA ILE A 58 -4.59 7.11 0.28
C ILE A 58 -3.92 7.94 -0.81
N THR A 59 -3.32 9.07 -0.45
CA THR A 59 -2.64 9.95 -1.42
C THR A 59 -1.28 9.40 -1.85
N ASP A 60 -1.00 9.40 -3.16
CA ASP A 60 0.31 9.02 -3.69
C ASP A 60 1.27 10.21 -3.59
N THR A 61 1.94 10.32 -2.45
CA THR A 61 2.92 11.39 -2.17
C THR A 61 4.28 11.21 -2.86
N ARG A 62 4.39 10.35 -3.90
CA ARG A 62 5.62 10.18 -4.69
C ARG A 62 5.99 11.49 -5.39
N GLY A 63 6.70 12.36 -4.68
CA GLY A 63 7.18 13.65 -5.19
C GLY A 63 7.30 14.77 -4.14
N LYS A 64 6.62 14.69 -2.98
CA LYS A 64 6.76 15.72 -1.92
C LYS A 64 7.76 15.32 -0.85
N ASN A 65 9.04 15.30 -1.23
CA ASN A 65 10.17 15.18 -0.31
C ASN A 65 10.46 16.54 0.35
N SER A 66 9.70 16.91 1.38
CA SER A 66 10.06 17.99 2.31
C SER A 66 9.08 18.03 3.51
N GLY A 67 9.07 17.00 4.37
CA GLY A 67 8.36 17.15 5.65
C GLY A 67 8.17 15.91 6.51
N MET A 68 7.96 14.72 5.92
CA MET A 68 7.71 13.51 6.72
C MET A 68 9.02 12.78 7.04
N LYS A 69 9.83 13.35 7.94
CA LYS A 69 10.94 12.64 8.58
C LYS A 69 10.36 11.59 9.53
N GLY A 70 10.50 10.31 9.15
CA GLY A 70 10.55 9.22 10.11
C GLY A 70 9.21 8.75 10.71
N ILE A 71 8.32 8.18 9.90
CA ILE A 71 7.49 7.10 10.44
C ILE A 71 8.27 5.78 10.23
N PRO A 72 9.06 5.31 11.22
CA PRO A 72 9.67 3.99 11.11
C PRO A 72 8.57 2.97 10.82
N ASN A 73 8.85 2.03 9.92
CA ASN A 73 7.96 0.90 9.71
C ASN A 73 7.94 0.05 10.98
N PRO A 74 6.87 0.04 11.79
CA PRO A 74 6.87 -0.65 13.10
C PRO A 74 6.91 -2.18 12.97
N LEU A 75 6.95 -2.71 11.74
CA LEU A 75 7.01 -4.13 11.43
C LEU A 75 8.37 -4.58 10.86
N LYS A 76 9.34 -3.67 10.70
CA LYS A 76 10.70 -4.07 10.29
C LYS A 76 11.47 -4.53 11.54
N GLY A 77 11.13 -5.73 12.02
CA GLY A 77 11.73 -6.32 13.22
C GLY A 77 11.27 -7.74 13.60
N LYS A 78 10.15 -8.25 13.08
CA LYS A 78 9.80 -9.68 13.27
C LYS A 78 10.33 -10.53 12.12
N ARG A 79 11.62 -10.87 12.21
CA ARG A 79 12.10 -12.19 11.78
C ARG A 79 11.72 -13.16 12.90
N VAL A 80 10.92 -14.18 12.58
CA VAL A 80 10.95 -15.43 13.35
C VAL A 80 12.25 -16.14 13.05
#